data_AF-H2MAT3-F1
#
_entry.id   AF-H2MAT3-F1
#
_cell.length_a   1.000
_cell.length_b   1.000
_cell.length_c   1.000
_cell.angle_alpha   90.00
_cell.angle_beta   90.00
_cell.angle_gamma   90.00
#
_symmetry.space_group_name_H-M   'P 1'
#
loop_
_entity.id
_entity.type
_entity.pdbx_description
1 polymer ?
#
loop_
_entity_poly.entity_id
_entity_poly.type
_entity_poly.pdbx_seq_one_letter_code
_entity_poly.pdbx_strand_id
1 'polypeptide(L)'
;MLTQARCCFESIDGRSSNFKISNLCVCVFDRRRLMFSMVDLLFYTITDGKEMIPFSQFISALKKTGLQPSDPRLQHGIHQMRQSSHDSSGSVLIDKTLFRRCVGNNVMLLTNAFRKHFIIPDFEQFTHQIDKIYESAKHQDGGQVADYIPQLAKFSPDLWGVSLCTIDGQRHSVGNTKVPFCMQSCVKPLEYAIAVHELGSEHVHRFVGKEPSGFKFNKLSLNEEGTHRLTSETDIMSSLLSQPNANKAERFDHVMEFLKSMVGAEYVGFSNATFQSERETGDRNYAIGYYLKEKKCFPENADMMAALDFYFQLCSIEVTCESGSVMAATLANGGICPITGDRVLSAEAVRNTLSLMHSCGMYDFSGQFAFHVGLPAKSGVSGAVLLVVPNVMGMMCWSPPLDRLGNSVRGIHFCNNKSVVNLMFAAYSGDISALRRFALSAVDMEQRDYDSRTALHVAAAEGHQEAVMFLTEICKVNPHGKDRWGNTPLDDAMQFGHDAVVSILQKYQNEYVEKRSSTSPEAHSAALDSMKSSL
;
A
#
# COMPACT_ATOMS: atom_id res chain seq x y z
N MET A 1 -3.45 -27.46 27.73
CA MET A 1 -2.14 -28.12 27.96
C MET A 1 -1.03 -27.08 27.84
N LEU A 2 -0.85 -26.23 28.86
CA LEU A 2 -0.02 -25.01 28.78
C LEU A 2 0.95 -24.89 29.97
N THR A 3 1.43 -26.00 30.54
CA THR A 3 2.20 -26.00 31.80
C THR A 3 3.42 -26.93 31.82
N GLN A 4 4.11 -27.13 30.69
CA GLN A 4 5.35 -27.95 30.67
C GLN A 4 6.53 -27.40 29.84
N ALA A 5 6.51 -26.15 29.39
CA ALA A 5 7.58 -25.58 28.57
C ALA A 5 8.49 -24.57 29.31
N ARG A 6 8.82 -24.81 30.60
CA ARG A 6 9.64 -23.87 31.39
C ARG A 6 10.84 -24.44 32.16
N CYS A 7 11.22 -25.70 31.95
CA CYS A 7 12.41 -26.26 32.60
C CYS A 7 13.34 -26.92 31.57
N CYS A 8 14.13 -26.12 30.83
CA CYS A 8 15.30 -26.60 30.08
C CYS A 8 16.16 -25.42 29.61
N PHE A 9 16.60 -24.57 30.53
CA PHE A 9 17.66 -23.58 30.28
C PHE A 9 18.38 -23.31 31.59
N GLU A 10 19.17 -24.26 32.05
CA GLU A 10 20.22 -24.03 33.05
C GLU A 10 21.16 -25.26 33.08
N SER A 11 22.46 -24.99 33.07
CA SER A 11 23.59 -25.94 33.20
C SER A 11 24.12 -26.57 31.90
N ILE A 12 24.93 -25.81 31.16
CA ILE A 12 26.04 -26.38 30.39
C ILE A 12 27.33 -25.83 31.01
N ASP A 13 27.98 -26.64 31.84
CA ASP A 13 29.41 -26.46 32.13
C ASP A 13 30.05 -27.78 32.61
N GLY A 14 31.17 -28.17 31.98
CA GLY A 14 32.20 -28.98 32.63
C GLY A 14 32.15 -30.52 32.58
N ARG A 15 32.94 -31.09 31.65
CA ARG A 15 33.79 -32.31 31.75
C ARG A 15 33.18 -33.73 31.88
N SER A 16 33.77 -34.59 31.04
CA SER A 16 34.12 -36.01 31.25
C SER A 16 33.13 -37.12 30.81
N SER A 17 33.53 -37.79 29.72
CA SER A 17 33.60 -39.24 29.46
C SER A 17 32.45 -40.19 29.86
N ASN A 18 32.02 -40.95 28.84
CA ASN A 18 31.43 -42.28 28.88
C ASN A 18 30.13 -42.48 29.67
N PHE A 19 28.99 -42.19 29.02
CA PHE A 19 27.74 -42.89 29.34
C PHE A 19 27.00 -43.34 28.07
N LYS A 20 26.52 -44.58 28.14
CA LYS A 20 25.97 -45.41 27.08
C LYS A 20 24.80 -44.75 26.32
N ILE A 21 24.85 -44.89 24.99
CA ILE A 21 23.75 -44.62 24.08
C ILE A 21 22.67 -45.68 24.29
N SER A 22 21.70 -45.40 25.17
CA SER A 22 20.43 -46.11 25.22
C SER A 22 19.39 -45.24 25.91
N ASN A 23 18.34 -44.88 25.17
CA ASN A 23 17.14 -44.15 25.61
C ASN A 23 17.19 -42.62 25.70
N LEU A 24 17.61 -41.94 24.62
CA LEU A 24 16.98 -40.66 24.28
C LEU A 24 16.01 -40.92 23.11
N CYS A 25 14.74 -41.14 23.45
CA CYS A 25 13.64 -41.02 22.51
C CYS A 25 13.57 -39.53 22.12
N VAL A 26 14.36 -39.15 21.13
CA VAL A 26 14.27 -37.84 20.50
C VAL A 26 12.87 -37.76 19.93
N CYS A 27 12.02 -36.97 20.58
CA CYS A 27 10.76 -36.51 20.03
C CYS A 27 11.07 -35.67 18.79
N VAL A 28 11.35 -36.35 17.68
CA VAL A 28 11.05 -35.83 16.36
C VAL A 28 9.52 -35.82 16.29
N PHE A 29 8.91 -34.78 16.89
CA PHE A 29 7.52 -34.46 16.64
C PHE A 29 7.40 -34.31 15.13
N ASP A 30 6.79 -35.32 14.52
CA ASP A 30 6.73 -35.51 13.08
C ASP A 30 6.00 -34.32 12.46
N ARG A 31 6.75 -33.36 11.90
CA ARG A 31 6.20 -32.15 11.24
C ARG A 31 5.13 -32.53 10.23
N ARG A 32 5.24 -33.70 9.57
CA ARG A 32 4.23 -34.17 8.61
C ARG A 32 2.90 -34.44 9.30
N ARG A 33 2.90 -35.11 10.46
CA ARG A 33 1.68 -35.43 11.23
C ARG A 33 0.96 -34.19 11.74
N LEU A 34 1.71 -33.17 12.17
CA LEU A 34 1.17 -31.86 12.57
C LEU A 34 0.59 -31.09 11.38
N MET A 35 1.29 -31.08 10.24
CA MET A 35 0.77 -30.49 9.00
C MET A 35 -0.51 -31.19 8.53
N PHE A 36 -0.57 -32.52 8.60
CA PHE A 36 -1.78 -33.28 8.26
C PHE A 36 -2.99 -32.88 9.13
N SER A 37 -2.78 -32.73 10.44
CA SER A 37 -3.84 -32.27 11.35
C SER A 37 -4.33 -30.85 11.03
N MET A 38 -3.45 -29.96 10.57
CA MET A 38 -3.79 -28.56 10.30
C MET A 38 -4.58 -28.39 9.00
N VAL A 39 -4.16 -29.09 7.93
CA VAL A 39 -4.88 -29.11 6.64
C VAL A 39 -6.30 -29.67 6.82
N ASP A 40 -6.43 -30.72 7.64
CA ASP A 40 -7.72 -31.34 7.94
C ASP A 40 -8.65 -30.41 8.70
N LEU A 41 -8.13 -29.70 9.71
CA LEU A 41 -8.89 -28.71 10.46
C LEU A 41 -9.33 -27.54 9.56
N LEU A 42 -8.45 -27.10 8.66
CA LEU A 42 -8.78 -26.08 7.66
C LEU A 42 -9.91 -26.55 6.74
N PHE A 43 -9.87 -27.80 6.26
CA PHE A 43 -10.95 -28.38 5.47
C PHE A 43 -12.27 -28.31 6.23
N TYR A 44 -12.34 -28.82 7.46
CA TYR A 44 -13.58 -28.76 8.26
C TYR A 44 -14.06 -27.35 8.56
N THR A 45 -13.14 -26.38 8.68
CA THR A 45 -13.48 -24.96 8.86
C THR A 45 -14.13 -24.38 7.61
N ILE A 46 -13.68 -24.79 6.42
CA ILE A 46 -14.24 -24.34 5.14
C ILE A 46 -15.55 -25.06 4.82
N THR A 47 -15.66 -26.34 5.20
CA THR A 47 -16.80 -27.18 4.85
C THR A 47 -17.96 -27.13 5.85
N ASP A 48 -17.82 -26.39 6.95
CA ASP A 48 -18.74 -26.42 8.10
C ASP A 48 -19.03 -27.87 8.57
N GLY A 49 -17.99 -28.70 8.58
CA GLY A 49 -18.09 -30.10 9.00
C GLY A 49 -18.55 -31.10 7.93
N LYS A 50 -18.84 -30.66 6.69
CA LYS A 50 -19.19 -31.59 5.59
C LYS A 50 -17.98 -32.40 5.12
N GLU A 51 -18.23 -33.62 4.65
CA GLU A 51 -17.18 -34.51 4.12
C GLU A 51 -16.71 -34.14 2.72
N MET A 52 -17.56 -33.46 1.94
CA MET A 52 -17.34 -33.06 0.55
C MET A 52 -17.87 -31.64 0.34
N ILE A 53 -17.18 -30.83 -0.47
CA ILE A 53 -17.70 -29.54 -0.93
C ILE A 53 -17.58 -29.38 -2.45
N PRO A 54 -18.56 -28.73 -3.11
CA PRO A 54 -18.41 -28.32 -4.50
C PRO A 54 -17.25 -27.36 -4.69
N PHE A 55 -16.48 -27.53 -5.78
CA PHE A 55 -15.38 -26.63 -6.14
C PHE A 55 -15.84 -25.16 -6.28
N SER A 56 -17.06 -24.94 -6.79
CA SER A 56 -17.65 -23.59 -6.87
C SER A 56 -17.83 -22.94 -5.50
N GLN A 57 -18.21 -23.72 -4.48
CA GLN A 57 -18.37 -23.25 -3.11
C GLN A 57 -17.01 -22.90 -2.50
N PHE A 58 -15.98 -23.73 -2.72
CA PHE A 58 -14.62 -23.42 -2.30
C PHE A 58 -14.10 -22.11 -2.91
N ILE A 59 -14.26 -21.93 -4.23
CA ILE A 59 -13.84 -20.71 -4.91
C ILE A 59 -14.61 -19.47 -4.42
N SER A 60 -15.91 -19.62 -4.15
CA SER A 60 -16.71 -18.55 -3.56
C SER A 60 -16.20 -18.16 -2.16
N ALA A 61 -15.94 -19.16 -1.30
CA ALA A 61 -15.38 -18.92 0.04
C ALA A 61 -13.98 -18.30 -0.01
N LEU A 62 -13.13 -18.74 -0.96
CA LEU A 62 -11.81 -18.15 -1.18
C LEU A 62 -11.91 -16.67 -1.58
N LYS A 63 -12.80 -16.33 -2.53
CA LYS A 63 -13.00 -14.94 -2.96
C LYS A 63 -13.46 -14.02 -1.83
N LYS A 64 -14.23 -14.52 -0.86
CA LYS A 64 -14.64 -13.75 0.33
C LYS A 64 -13.47 -13.34 1.21
N THR A 65 -12.37 -14.10 1.20
CA THR A 65 -11.13 -13.71 1.90
C THR A 65 -10.37 -12.58 1.19
N GLY A 66 -10.76 -12.25 -0.05
CA GLY A 66 -10.09 -11.29 -0.92
C GLY A 66 -9.03 -11.89 -1.84
N LEU A 67 -8.64 -13.16 -1.64
CA LEU A 67 -7.73 -13.85 -2.55
C LEU A 67 -8.40 -14.15 -3.89
N GLN A 68 -7.64 -13.99 -4.98
CA GLN A 68 -8.11 -14.31 -6.31
C GLN A 68 -7.72 -15.74 -6.69
N PRO A 69 -8.56 -16.48 -7.45
CA PRO A 69 -8.20 -17.81 -7.95
C PRO A 69 -7.01 -17.80 -8.92
N SER A 70 -6.66 -16.64 -9.47
CA SER A 70 -5.50 -16.41 -10.33
C SER A 70 -4.23 -16.11 -9.55
N ASP A 71 -4.26 -16.06 -8.21
CA ASP A 71 -3.08 -15.82 -7.38
C ASP A 71 -1.99 -16.86 -7.70
N PRO A 72 -0.77 -16.43 -8.12
CA PRO A 72 0.32 -17.34 -8.46
C PRO A 72 0.65 -18.34 -7.36
N ARG A 73 0.52 -17.95 -6.08
CA ARG A 73 0.76 -18.84 -4.93
C ARG A 73 -0.26 -19.97 -4.88
N LEU A 74 -1.49 -19.75 -5.35
CA LEU A 74 -2.57 -20.75 -5.32
C LEU A 74 -2.75 -21.51 -6.63
N GLN A 75 -2.16 -21.03 -7.72
CA GLN A 75 -2.42 -21.48 -9.09
C GLN A 75 -2.28 -23.01 -9.26
N HIS A 76 -1.20 -23.60 -8.74
CA HIS A 76 -0.95 -25.04 -8.84
C HIS A 76 -2.05 -25.87 -8.16
N GLY A 77 -2.41 -25.49 -6.93
CA GLY A 77 -3.43 -26.19 -6.15
C GLY A 77 -4.82 -26.08 -6.79
N ILE A 78 -5.19 -24.89 -7.25
CA ILE A 78 -6.48 -24.66 -7.91
C ILE A 78 -6.56 -25.40 -9.25
N HIS A 79 -5.47 -25.44 -10.01
CA HIS A 79 -5.39 -26.17 -11.27
C HIS A 79 -5.58 -27.68 -11.07
N GLN A 80 -4.90 -28.26 -10.08
CA GLN A 80 -5.06 -29.68 -9.73
C GLN A 80 -6.49 -30.00 -9.26
N MET A 81 -7.10 -29.13 -8.43
CA MET A 81 -8.48 -29.32 -8.00
C MET A 81 -9.42 -29.33 -9.20
N ARG A 82 -9.27 -28.38 -10.14
CA ARG A 82 -10.12 -28.28 -11.33
C ARG A 82 -10.02 -29.49 -12.26
N GLN A 83 -8.85 -30.11 -12.36
CA GLN A 83 -8.61 -31.30 -13.19
C GLN A 83 -9.06 -32.62 -12.54
N SER A 84 -9.43 -32.59 -11.25
CA SER A 84 -9.84 -33.78 -10.51
C SER A 84 -11.33 -34.09 -10.73
N SER A 85 -11.65 -35.39 -10.73
CA SER A 85 -12.86 -36.04 -11.28
C SER A 85 -14.18 -35.24 -11.30
N HIS A 86 -14.81 -35.27 -12.48
CA HIS A 86 -16.18 -34.85 -12.71
C HIS A 86 -17.16 -35.85 -12.11
N ASP A 87 -18.13 -35.36 -11.33
CA ASP A 87 -19.30 -36.15 -11.00
C ASP A 87 -20.22 -36.32 -12.23
N SER A 88 -21.23 -37.18 -12.15
CA SER A 88 -22.17 -37.48 -13.24
C SER A 88 -22.93 -36.24 -13.79
N SER A 89 -22.86 -35.12 -13.05
CA SER A 89 -23.43 -33.80 -13.35
C SER A 89 -22.40 -32.78 -13.87
N GLY A 90 -21.13 -33.17 -14.04
CA GLY A 90 -20.02 -32.30 -14.48
C GLY A 90 -19.40 -31.42 -13.38
N SER A 91 -19.96 -31.42 -12.16
CA SER A 91 -19.44 -30.65 -11.03
C SER A 91 -18.28 -31.36 -10.33
N VAL A 92 -17.22 -30.62 -10.00
CA VAL A 92 -16.05 -31.14 -9.26
C VAL A 92 -16.35 -31.09 -7.77
N LEU A 93 -16.31 -32.24 -7.11
CA LEU A 93 -16.40 -32.34 -5.65
C LEU A 93 -15.01 -32.49 -5.05
N ILE A 94 -14.75 -31.71 -3.99
CA ILE A 94 -13.49 -31.73 -3.26
C ILE A 94 -13.70 -32.57 -2.00
N ASP A 95 -13.03 -33.72 -1.96
CA ASP A 95 -12.89 -34.53 -0.75
C ASP A 95 -11.66 -34.09 0.06
N LYS A 96 -11.58 -34.56 1.30
CA LYS A 96 -10.49 -34.26 2.22
C LYS A 96 -9.11 -34.67 1.66
N THR A 97 -9.05 -35.78 0.93
CA THR A 97 -7.80 -36.34 0.38
C THR A 97 -7.28 -35.48 -0.77
N LEU A 98 -8.16 -35.06 -1.67
CA LEU A 98 -7.92 -34.17 -2.78
C LEU A 98 -7.52 -32.79 -2.28
N PHE A 99 -8.26 -32.23 -1.32
CA PHE A 99 -7.93 -30.95 -0.71
C PHE A 99 -6.51 -30.97 -0.14
N ARG A 100 -6.17 -32.03 0.59
CA ARG A 100 -4.83 -32.20 1.16
C ARG A 100 -3.73 -32.27 0.12
N ARG A 101 -3.96 -33.00 -0.97
CA ARG A 101 -3.02 -33.10 -2.09
C ARG A 101 -2.78 -31.74 -2.75
N CYS A 102 -3.84 -30.95 -2.95
CA CYS A 102 -3.78 -29.69 -3.68
C CYS A 102 -3.32 -28.50 -2.83
N VAL A 103 -3.54 -28.52 -1.51
CA VAL A 103 -3.26 -27.39 -0.60
C VAL A 103 -1.94 -27.53 0.15
N GLY A 104 -1.30 -28.72 0.14
CA GLY A 104 -0.15 -29.03 1.00
C GLY A 104 0.97 -27.96 1.03
N ASN A 105 1.33 -27.39 -0.11
CA ASN A 105 2.39 -26.37 -0.20
C ASN A 105 1.93 -24.95 0.19
N ASN A 106 0.62 -24.70 0.15
CA ASN A 106 0.02 -23.36 0.34
C ASN A 106 -0.88 -23.29 1.59
N VAL A 107 -0.80 -24.30 2.46
CA VAL A 107 -1.67 -24.44 3.64
C VAL A 107 -1.59 -23.23 4.54
N MET A 108 -0.42 -22.59 4.68
CA MET A 108 -0.26 -21.45 5.57
C MET A 108 -0.97 -20.21 5.07
N LEU A 109 -0.91 -19.93 3.77
CA LEU A 109 -1.64 -18.83 3.16
C LEU A 109 -3.16 -19.01 3.34
N LEU A 110 -3.68 -20.20 3.04
CA LEU A 110 -5.11 -20.49 3.20
C LEU A 110 -5.54 -20.52 4.68
N THR A 111 -4.67 -21.00 5.58
CA THR A 111 -4.94 -20.96 7.02
C THR A 111 -5.07 -19.53 7.51
N ASN A 112 -4.18 -18.63 7.08
CA ASN A 112 -4.26 -17.21 7.44
C ASN A 112 -5.52 -16.57 6.85
N ALA A 113 -5.86 -16.89 5.61
CA ALA A 113 -7.05 -16.40 4.93
C ALA A 113 -8.36 -16.77 5.67
N PHE A 114 -8.57 -18.07 5.89
CA PHE A 114 -9.83 -18.57 6.46
C PHE A 114 -9.95 -18.35 7.98
N ARG A 115 -8.84 -18.15 8.68
CA ARG A 115 -8.84 -17.76 10.10
C ARG A 115 -8.85 -16.25 10.33
N LYS A 116 -9.02 -15.45 9.26
CA LYS A 116 -9.05 -13.99 9.34
C LYS A 116 -7.78 -13.36 9.96
N HIS A 117 -6.62 -13.95 9.71
CA HIS A 117 -5.32 -13.42 10.13
C HIS A 117 -4.65 -12.53 9.08
N PHE A 118 -5.33 -12.23 7.96
CA PHE A 118 -4.86 -11.21 7.03
C PHE A 118 -4.98 -9.82 7.63
N ILE A 119 -4.18 -8.91 7.11
CA ILE A 119 -4.11 -7.51 7.52
C ILE A 119 -5.47 -6.80 7.45
N ILE A 120 -6.35 -7.25 6.55
CA ILE A 120 -7.78 -6.87 6.54
C ILE A 120 -8.63 -8.13 6.79
N PRO A 121 -9.06 -8.39 8.04
CA PRO A 121 -9.85 -9.57 8.42
C PRO A 121 -11.23 -9.66 7.75
N ASP A 122 -11.95 -8.54 7.66
CA ASP A 122 -13.29 -8.45 7.06
C ASP A 122 -13.23 -7.72 5.70
N PHE A 123 -12.67 -8.43 4.72
CA PHE A 123 -12.40 -7.86 3.41
C PHE A 123 -13.68 -7.50 2.65
N GLU A 124 -14.74 -8.31 2.74
CA GLU A 124 -16.01 -8.07 2.03
C GLU A 124 -16.69 -6.78 2.47
N GLN A 125 -16.65 -6.47 3.78
CA GLN A 125 -17.15 -5.19 4.24
C GLN A 125 -16.27 -4.01 3.85
N PHE A 126 -14.94 -4.19 3.95
CA PHE A 126 -13.98 -3.17 3.56
C PHE A 126 -14.16 -2.76 2.09
N THR A 127 -14.32 -3.74 1.19
CA THR A 127 -14.54 -3.46 -0.24
C THR A 127 -15.84 -2.72 -0.51
N HIS A 128 -16.92 -3.01 0.24
CA HIS A 128 -18.16 -2.25 0.14
C HIS A 128 -17.99 -0.77 0.51
N GLN A 129 -17.10 -0.43 1.44
CA GLN A 129 -16.76 0.96 1.73
C GLN A 129 -15.94 1.60 0.61
N ILE A 130 -15.02 0.85 0.00
CA ILE A 130 -14.28 1.30 -1.18
C ILE A 130 -15.23 1.61 -2.34
N ASP A 131 -16.25 0.78 -2.56
CA ASP A 131 -17.28 1.01 -3.59
C ASP A 131 -18.05 2.32 -3.34
N LYS A 132 -18.39 2.62 -2.08
CA LYS A 132 -19.05 3.90 -1.73
C LYS A 132 -18.16 5.11 -2.00
N ILE A 133 -16.88 5.03 -1.64
CA ILE A 133 -15.92 6.12 -1.90
C ILE A 133 -15.72 6.27 -3.42
N TYR A 134 -15.66 5.16 -4.15
CA TYR A 134 -15.58 5.15 -5.61
C TYR A 134 -16.77 5.88 -6.24
N GLU A 135 -18.01 5.55 -5.85
CA GLU A 135 -19.21 6.21 -6.38
C GLU A 135 -19.26 7.69 -5.99
N SER A 136 -18.86 8.05 -4.76
CA SER A 136 -18.76 9.46 -4.36
C SER A 136 -17.76 10.26 -5.22
N ALA A 137 -16.60 9.69 -5.53
CA ALA A 137 -15.60 10.33 -6.38
C ALA A 137 -16.01 10.37 -7.87
N LYS A 138 -16.82 9.41 -8.33
CA LYS A 138 -17.32 9.34 -9.71
C LYS A 138 -18.15 10.57 -10.10
N HIS A 139 -18.86 11.17 -9.15
CA HIS A 139 -19.66 12.39 -9.35
C HIS A 139 -18.84 13.67 -9.55
N GLN A 140 -17.50 13.59 -9.47
CA GLN A 140 -16.64 14.72 -9.81
C GLN A 140 -16.45 14.78 -11.33
N ASP A 141 -17.12 15.72 -11.97
CA ASP A 141 -17.08 15.95 -13.43
C ASP A 141 -16.14 17.09 -13.85
N GLY A 142 -15.34 17.59 -12.90
CA GLY A 142 -14.35 18.64 -13.14
C GLY A 142 -13.06 18.11 -13.79
N GLY A 143 -12.23 19.05 -14.24
CA GLY A 143 -10.92 18.78 -14.81
C GLY A 143 -10.89 18.75 -16.34
N GLN A 144 -9.71 18.53 -16.90
CA GLN A 144 -9.48 18.44 -18.34
C GLN A 144 -8.54 17.27 -18.66
N VAL A 145 -8.86 16.51 -19.70
CA VAL A 145 -7.98 15.45 -20.19
C VAL A 145 -6.73 16.10 -20.78
N ALA A 146 -5.56 15.52 -20.51
CA ALA A 146 -4.31 15.97 -21.11
C ALA A 146 -4.38 15.82 -22.64
N ASP A 147 -4.25 16.92 -23.36
CA ASP A 147 -4.46 17.01 -24.81
C ASP A 147 -3.22 17.47 -25.59
N TYR A 148 -2.09 17.71 -24.90
CA TYR A 148 -0.83 18.11 -25.53
C TYR A 148 -0.24 17.04 -26.46
N ILE A 149 -0.61 15.78 -26.27
CA ILE A 149 -0.36 14.69 -27.23
C ILE A 149 -1.66 13.97 -27.62
N PRO A 150 -1.82 13.55 -28.89
CA PRO A 150 -3.04 12.87 -29.37
C PRO A 150 -3.38 11.58 -28.63
N GLN A 151 -2.38 10.87 -28.08
CA GLN A 151 -2.57 9.58 -27.43
C GLN A 151 -3.29 9.72 -26.09
N LEU A 152 -3.02 10.78 -25.33
CA LEU A 152 -3.72 11.07 -24.08
C LEU A 152 -5.11 11.68 -24.34
N ALA A 153 -5.22 12.52 -25.37
CA ALA A 153 -6.48 13.14 -25.78
C ALA A 153 -7.58 12.14 -26.19
N LYS A 154 -7.20 10.91 -26.56
CA LYS A 154 -8.13 9.84 -26.97
C LYS A 154 -8.93 9.25 -25.81
N PHE A 155 -8.45 9.37 -24.58
CA PHE A 155 -9.13 8.77 -23.44
C PHE A 155 -10.41 9.55 -23.10
N SER A 156 -11.51 8.83 -22.91
CA SER A 156 -12.77 9.43 -22.50
C SER A 156 -12.64 10.01 -21.08
N PRO A 157 -13.18 11.23 -20.82
CA PRO A 157 -13.23 11.81 -19.47
C PRO A 157 -14.10 10.98 -18.50
N ASP A 158 -14.97 10.11 -19.00
CA ASP A 158 -15.86 9.28 -18.17
C ASP A 158 -15.15 8.06 -17.56
N LEU A 159 -13.91 7.78 -17.97
CA LEU A 159 -13.15 6.65 -17.46
C LEU A 159 -12.76 6.89 -16.01
N TRP A 160 -13.14 5.93 -15.15
CA TRP A 160 -12.81 5.94 -13.73
C TRP A 160 -12.61 4.51 -13.21
N GLY A 161 -11.39 4.19 -12.79
CA GLY A 161 -11.03 2.90 -12.23
C GLY A 161 -10.26 3.03 -10.92
N VAL A 162 -10.55 2.13 -9.97
CA VAL A 162 -9.82 1.99 -8.71
C VAL A 162 -9.52 0.52 -8.46
N SER A 163 -8.27 0.20 -8.20
CA SER A 163 -7.84 -1.14 -7.78
C SER A 163 -6.99 -1.06 -6.53
N LEU A 164 -7.09 -2.08 -5.67
CA LEU A 164 -6.27 -2.23 -4.48
C LEU A 164 -5.74 -3.66 -4.35
N CYS A 165 -4.57 -3.76 -3.72
CA CYS A 165 -3.92 -5.02 -3.36
C CYS A 165 -3.32 -4.87 -1.96
N THR A 166 -3.68 -5.76 -1.01
CA THR A 166 -3.08 -5.77 0.33
C THR A 166 -1.72 -6.47 0.31
N ILE A 167 -0.92 -6.28 1.37
CA ILE A 167 0.37 -6.96 1.52
C ILE A 167 0.24 -8.50 1.62
N ASP A 168 -0.94 -9.01 1.98
CA ASP A 168 -1.26 -10.44 1.99
C ASP A 168 -1.74 -10.98 0.63
N GLY A 169 -1.99 -10.08 -0.34
CA GLY A 169 -2.49 -10.41 -1.68
C GLY A 169 -4.01 -10.40 -1.81
N GLN A 170 -4.74 -9.83 -0.86
CA GLN A 170 -6.18 -9.58 -1.01
C GLN A 170 -6.41 -8.47 -2.04
N ARG A 171 -7.34 -8.65 -2.98
CA ARG A 171 -7.51 -7.74 -4.12
C ARG A 171 -8.97 -7.42 -4.39
N HIS A 172 -9.23 -6.15 -4.68
CA HIS A 172 -10.53 -5.62 -5.09
C HIS A 172 -10.38 -4.55 -6.16
N SER A 173 -11.37 -4.41 -7.03
CA SER A 173 -11.32 -3.52 -8.19
C SER A 173 -12.72 -3.07 -8.58
N VAL A 174 -12.87 -1.77 -8.88
CA VAL A 174 -14.15 -1.12 -9.19
C VAL A 174 -13.97 -0.17 -10.38
N GLY A 175 -14.90 -0.23 -11.33
CA GLY A 175 -14.89 0.64 -12.51
C GLY A 175 -14.01 0.13 -13.66
N ASN A 176 -13.41 1.06 -14.41
CA ASN A 176 -12.62 0.77 -15.60
C ASN A 176 -11.18 0.33 -15.27
N THR A 177 -11.03 -0.76 -14.52
CA THR A 177 -9.72 -1.15 -13.95
C THR A 177 -8.78 -1.89 -14.89
N LYS A 178 -9.33 -2.48 -15.97
CA LYS A 178 -8.59 -3.31 -16.93
C LYS A 178 -8.17 -2.59 -18.20
N VAL A 179 -8.52 -1.31 -18.32
CA VAL A 179 -8.11 -0.49 -19.45
C VAL A 179 -6.62 -0.16 -19.29
N PRO A 180 -5.76 -0.48 -20.27
CA PRO A 180 -4.36 -0.11 -20.21
C PRO A 180 -4.20 1.39 -20.45
N PHE A 181 -3.29 2.00 -19.69
CA PHE A 181 -2.92 3.41 -19.82
C PHE A 181 -1.42 3.58 -19.52
N CYS A 182 -0.80 4.62 -20.10
CA CYS A 182 0.60 4.93 -19.84
C CYS A 182 0.80 5.42 -18.40
N MET A 183 1.79 4.86 -17.68
CA MET A 183 2.10 5.28 -16.31
C MET A 183 2.51 6.75 -16.22
N GLN A 184 3.15 7.27 -17.26
CA GLN A 184 3.68 8.63 -17.26
C GLN A 184 4.53 8.84 -16.00
N SER A 185 4.39 9.98 -15.32
CA SER A 185 5.17 10.28 -14.11
C SER A 185 4.98 9.32 -12.92
N CYS A 186 4.05 8.35 -12.97
CA CYS A 186 3.96 7.29 -11.97
C CYS A 186 5.14 6.30 -12.03
N VAL A 187 5.92 6.26 -13.11
CA VAL A 187 7.09 5.38 -13.24
C VAL A 187 8.29 5.86 -12.40
N LYS A 188 8.37 7.16 -12.12
CA LYS A 188 9.55 7.81 -11.51
C LYS A 188 9.95 7.23 -10.14
N PRO A 189 9.02 6.98 -9.20
CA PRO A 189 9.37 6.34 -7.93
C PRO A 189 9.95 4.93 -8.11
N LEU A 190 9.53 4.22 -9.16
CA LEU A 190 9.97 2.86 -9.45
C LEU A 190 11.39 2.87 -10.01
N GLU A 191 11.68 3.79 -10.94
CA GLU A 191 13.04 4.03 -11.44
C GLU A 191 13.99 4.34 -10.29
N TYR A 192 13.60 5.25 -9.40
CA TYR A 192 14.37 5.59 -8.21
C TYR A 192 14.61 4.36 -7.31
N ALA A 193 13.56 3.57 -7.06
CA ALA A 193 13.67 2.37 -6.25
C ALA A 193 14.65 1.35 -6.86
N ILE A 194 14.59 1.13 -8.17
CA ILE A 194 15.51 0.23 -8.90
C ILE A 194 16.95 0.78 -8.80
N ALA A 195 17.15 2.08 -9.03
CA ALA A 195 18.48 2.69 -8.98
C ALA A 195 19.12 2.56 -7.59
N VAL A 196 18.36 2.82 -6.52
CA VAL A 196 18.85 2.65 -5.14
C VAL A 196 19.05 1.17 -4.81
N HIS A 197 18.22 0.28 -5.34
CA HIS A 197 18.37 -1.16 -5.13
C HIS A 197 19.71 -1.68 -5.69
N GLU A 198 20.11 -1.21 -6.88
CA GLU A 198 21.32 -1.67 -7.55
C GLU A 198 22.59 -0.93 -7.14
N LEU A 199 22.51 0.40 -7.03
CA LEU A 199 23.68 1.27 -6.85
C LEU A 199 23.87 1.74 -5.39
N GLY A 200 22.85 1.58 -4.56
CA GLY A 200 22.82 2.09 -3.19
C GLY A 200 22.48 3.59 -3.11
N SER A 201 21.94 3.99 -1.96
CA SER A 201 21.47 5.36 -1.73
C SER A 201 22.59 6.40 -1.83
N GLU A 202 23.79 6.07 -1.33
CA GLU A 202 24.92 6.99 -1.33
C GLU A 202 25.34 7.40 -2.75
N HIS A 203 25.42 6.44 -3.67
CA HIS A 203 25.81 6.71 -5.06
C HIS A 203 24.74 7.53 -5.79
N VAL A 204 23.48 7.12 -5.69
CA VAL A 204 22.34 7.79 -6.35
C VAL A 204 22.24 9.25 -5.93
N HIS A 205 22.39 9.52 -4.63
CA HIS A 205 22.25 10.86 -4.08
C HIS A 205 23.46 11.79 -4.25
N ARG A 206 24.54 11.34 -4.91
CA ARG A 206 25.57 12.26 -5.42
C ARG A 206 25.07 13.08 -6.60
N PHE A 207 24.07 12.58 -7.33
CA PHE A 207 23.53 13.21 -8.52
C PHE A 207 22.15 13.84 -8.29
N VAL A 208 21.40 13.31 -7.31
CA VAL A 208 19.99 13.62 -7.13
C VAL A 208 19.68 14.00 -5.68
N GLY A 209 18.90 15.07 -5.50
CA GLY A 209 18.54 15.61 -4.19
C GLY A 209 17.60 14.70 -3.38
N LYS A 210 17.33 15.13 -2.14
CA LYS A 210 16.39 14.44 -1.22
C LYS A 210 15.24 15.34 -0.76
N GLU A 211 15.26 16.60 -1.17
CA GLU A 211 14.36 17.63 -0.67
C GLU A 211 13.44 18.18 -1.77
N PRO A 212 12.18 18.52 -1.43
CA PRO A 212 11.28 19.17 -2.35
C PRO A 212 11.87 20.49 -2.85
N SER A 213 11.55 20.88 -4.08
CA SER A 213 12.06 22.12 -4.66
C SER A 213 11.57 23.36 -3.90
N GLY A 214 10.34 23.33 -3.38
CA GLY A 214 9.67 24.47 -2.73
C GLY A 214 9.26 25.59 -3.70
N PHE A 215 9.56 25.44 -4.99
CA PHE A 215 9.16 26.34 -6.06
C PHE A 215 8.03 25.71 -6.88
N LYS A 216 7.23 26.55 -7.55
CA LYS A 216 6.28 26.08 -8.56
C LYS A 216 7.00 25.19 -9.56
N PHE A 217 6.37 24.08 -9.97
CA PHE A 217 6.89 23.07 -10.91
C PHE A 217 7.55 23.64 -12.19
N ASN A 218 7.25 24.88 -12.55
CA ASN A 218 7.75 25.57 -13.74
C ASN A 218 9.06 26.37 -13.55
N LYS A 219 9.69 26.39 -12.37
CA LYS A 219 11.00 27.04 -12.18
C LYS A 219 12.14 26.03 -12.12
N LEU A 220 13.09 26.17 -13.04
CA LEU A 220 14.38 25.48 -12.99
C LEU A 220 15.26 26.14 -11.93
N SER A 221 15.66 25.39 -10.90
CA SER A 221 16.57 25.86 -9.86
C SER A 221 17.43 24.71 -9.35
N LEU A 222 18.75 24.89 -9.38
CA LEU A 222 19.72 24.02 -8.70
C LEU A 222 19.83 24.42 -7.23
N ASN A 223 20.24 23.49 -6.36
CA ASN A 223 20.61 23.85 -4.99
C ASN A 223 22.02 24.49 -4.93
N GLU A 224 22.41 24.99 -3.76
CA GLU A 224 23.69 25.69 -3.53
C GLU A 224 24.92 24.81 -3.77
N GLU A 225 24.76 23.48 -3.75
CA GLU A 225 25.83 22.49 -3.99
C GLU A 225 25.94 22.06 -5.47
N GLY A 226 25.11 22.62 -6.35
CA GLY A 226 25.07 22.24 -7.77
C GLY A 226 24.34 20.91 -8.07
N THR A 227 23.67 20.32 -7.07
CA THR A 227 22.78 19.15 -7.23
C THR A 227 21.30 19.60 -7.40
N HIS A 228 20.48 18.83 -8.12
CA HIS A 228 19.11 19.26 -8.46
C HIS A 228 18.10 18.93 -7.33
N ARG A 229 17.07 19.78 -7.13
CA ARG A 229 15.91 19.53 -6.25
C ARG A 229 14.78 18.80 -7.01
N LEU A 230 13.92 18.00 -6.36
CA LEU A 230 13.26 16.83 -7.00
C LEU A 230 12.34 16.97 -8.22
N THR A 231 12.11 18.16 -8.77
CA THR A 231 11.12 18.37 -9.84
C THR A 231 11.59 18.02 -11.26
N SER A 232 12.88 17.72 -11.49
CA SER A 232 13.42 17.39 -12.84
C SER A 232 14.60 16.39 -12.79
N GLU A 233 14.43 15.29 -12.06
CA GLU A 233 15.47 14.28 -11.78
C GLU A 233 15.43 13.05 -12.69
N THR A 234 14.44 12.95 -13.57
CA THR A 234 14.19 11.73 -14.34
C THR A 234 15.21 11.44 -15.43
N ASP A 235 15.78 12.47 -16.05
CA ASP A 235 16.81 12.28 -17.08
C ASP A 235 18.10 11.75 -16.47
N ILE A 236 18.40 12.18 -15.23
CA ILE A 236 19.56 11.74 -14.45
C ILE A 236 19.34 10.29 -13.97
N MET A 237 18.15 9.95 -13.48
CA MET A 237 17.83 8.56 -13.07
C MET A 237 17.88 7.60 -14.27
N SER A 238 17.31 8.00 -15.41
CA SER A 238 17.41 7.25 -16.68
C SER A 238 18.86 7.10 -17.16
N SER A 239 19.70 8.11 -16.90
CA SER A 239 21.15 8.04 -17.16
C SER A 239 21.93 7.20 -16.14
N LEU A 240 21.49 7.09 -14.89
CA LEU A 240 22.13 6.27 -13.85
C LEU A 240 21.80 4.79 -14.01
N LEU A 241 20.55 4.48 -14.37
CA LEU A 241 20.11 3.14 -14.73
C LEU A 241 20.66 2.68 -16.09
N SER A 242 21.19 3.62 -16.87
CA SER A 242 21.93 3.31 -18.09
C SER A 242 23.33 2.79 -17.73
N GLN A 243 23.48 1.47 -17.62
CA GLN A 243 24.81 0.87 -17.49
C GLN A 243 25.69 1.30 -18.68
N PRO A 244 26.95 1.75 -18.45
CA PRO A 244 27.80 2.32 -19.50
C PRO A 244 28.04 1.39 -20.70
N ASN A 245 27.99 0.08 -20.46
CA ASN A 245 28.35 -0.95 -21.44
C ASN A 245 27.16 -1.75 -22.01
N ALA A 246 25.94 -1.52 -21.53
CA ALA A 246 24.75 -2.23 -22.01
C ALA A 246 24.11 -1.53 -23.21
N ASN A 247 23.60 -2.31 -24.15
CA ASN A 247 22.92 -1.78 -25.33
C ASN A 247 21.56 -1.13 -24.93
N LYS A 248 20.99 -0.26 -25.79
CA LYS A 248 19.73 0.45 -25.46
C LYS A 248 18.54 -0.48 -25.18
N ALA A 249 18.44 -1.62 -25.88
CA ALA A 249 17.34 -2.57 -25.72
C ALA A 249 17.44 -3.35 -24.41
N GLU A 250 18.64 -3.80 -24.04
CA GLU A 250 18.93 -4.51 -22.78
C GLU A 250 18.52 -3.67 -21.55
N ARG A 251 18.68 -2.34 -21.62
CA ARG A 251 18.27 -1.43 -20.52
C ARG A 251 16.77 -1.42 -20.29
N PHE A 252 16.00 -1.37 -21.38
CA PHE A 252 14.54 -1.38 -21.30
C PHE A 252 14.02 -2.74 -20.83
N ASP A 253 14.59 -3.83 -21.35
CA ASP A 253 14.25 -5.18 -20.91
C ASP A 253 14.51 -5.38 -19.41
N HIS A 254 15.65 -4.86 -18.92
CA HIS A 254 16.02 -4.91 -17.50
C HIS A 254 14.99 -4.21 -16.59
N VAL A 255 14.60 -2.97 -16.90
CA VAL A 255 13.57 -2.28 -16.13
C VAL A 255 12.23 -3.00 -16.22
N MET A 256 11.87 -3.49 -17.42
CA MET A 256 10.64 -4.26 -17.61
C MET A 256 10.62 -5.56 -16.80
N GLU A 257 11.75 -6.22 -16.59
CA GLU A 257 11.86 -7.40 -15.71
C GLU A 257 11.58 -7.07 -14.24
N PHE A 258 12.12 -5.94 -13.74
CA PHE A 258 11.77 -5.44 -12.41
C PHE A 258 10.27 -5.15 -12.30
N LEU A 259 9.69 -4.42 -13.26
CA LEU A 259 8.27 -4.10 -13.23
C LEU A 259 7.39 -5.36 -13.30
N LYS A 260 7.73 -6.34 -14.15
CA LYS A 260 7.04 -7.64 -14.23
C LYS A 260 7.09 -8.40 -12.90
N SER A 261 8.24 -8.35 -12.22
CA SER A 261 8.42 -8.96 -10.90
C SER A 261 7.59 -8.24 -9.82
N MET A 262 7.55 -6.90 -9.86
CA MET A 262 6.74 -6.10 -8.94
C MET A 262 5.23 -6.33 -9.08
N VAL A 263 4.74 -6.65 -10.28
CA VAL A 263 3.30 -6.88 -10.53
C VAL A 263 2.88 -8.35 -10.44
N GLY A 264 3.83 -9.27 -10.23
CA GLY A 264 3.55 -10.70 -10.08
C GLY A 264 2.85 -11.34 -11.29
N ALA A 265 3.36 -11.08 -12.49
CA ALA A 265 2.85 -11.57 -13.79
C ALA A 265 1.50 -10.97 -14.27
N GLU A 266 1.04 -9.88 -13.66
CA GLU A 266 -0.03 -9.04 -14.23
C GLU A 266 0.46 -8.21 -15.43
N TYR A 267 -0.45 -7.49 -16.09
CA TYR A 267 -0.16 -6.72 -17.31
C TYR A 267 0.86 -5.59 -17.09
N VAL A 268 1.95 -5.63 -17.87
CA VAL A 268 2.86 -4.51 -18.12
C VAL A 268 3.13 -4.48 -19.62
N GLY A 269 2.79 -3.36 -20.26
CA GLY A 269 2.91 -3.14 -21.70
C GLY A 269 3.78 -1.94 -22.04
N PHE A 270 3.80 -1.57 -23.32
CA PHE A 270 4.54 -0.43 -23.81
C PHE A 270 3.84 0.21 -25.01
N SER A 271 3.64 1.52 -24.96
CA SER A 271 3.03 2.28 -26.06
C SER A 271 4.08 3.00 -26.89
N ASN A 272 4.48 2.38 -28.00
CA ASN A 272 5.37 3.05 -28.95
C ASN A 272 4.74 4.32 -29.52
N ALA A 273 3.41 4.38 -29.66
CA ALA A 273 2.73 5.57 -30.16
C ALA A 273 2.87 6.75 -29.19
N THR A 274 2.69 6.54 -27.88
CA THR A 274 2.92 7.59 -26.87
C THR A 274 4.38 7.98 -26.83
N PHE A 275 5.31 7.01 -26.89
CA PHE A 275 6.74 7.28 -26.91
C PHE A 275 7.16 8.23 -28.04
N GLN A 276 6.69 7.98 -29.27
CA GLN A 276 7.02 8.84 -30.40
C GLN A 276 6.47 10.27 -30.20
N SER A 277 5.22 10.40 -29.75
CA SER A 277 4.60 11.72 -29.56
C SER A 277 5.19 12.49 -28.37
N GLU A 278 5.51 11.82 -27.25
CA GLU A 278 6.23 12.43 -26.12
C GLU A 278 7.63 12.91 -26.54
N ARG A 279 8.32 12.13 -27.38
CA ARG A 279 9.63 12.51 -27.90
C ARG A 279 9.55 13.71 -28.85
N GLU A 280 8.58 13.75 -29.75
CA GLU A 280 8.40 14.84 -30.71
C GLU A 280 7.95 16.16 -30.04
N THR A 281 7.20 16.08 -28.95
CA THR A 281 6.66 17.26 -28.22
C THR A 281 7.45 17.60 -26.94
N GLY A 282 8.55 16.87 -26.70
CA GLY A 282 9.33 16.91 -25.47
C GLY A 282 10.31 18.07 -25.33
N ASP A 283 10.08 19.22 -25.98
CA ASP A 283 11.00 20.37 -26.04
C ASP A 283 11.54 20.79 -24.67
N ARG A 284 10.66 20.80 -23.66
CA ARG A 284 11.02 21.14 -22.28
C ARG A 284 12.05 20.16 -21.70
N ASN A 285 11.89 18.86 -21.96
CA ASN A 285 12.82 17.84 -21.47
C ASN A 285 14.17 17.94 -22.19
N TYR A 286 14.19 18.25 -23.50
CA TYR A 286 15.43 18.54 -24.20
C TYR A 286 16.17 19.74 -23.60
N ALA A 287 15.48 20.85 -23.33
CA ALA A 287 16.08 22.02 -22.69
C ALA A 287 16.69 21.70 -21.32
N ILE A 288 15.98 20.90 -20.51
CA ILE A 288 16.47 20.41 -19.22
C ILE A 288 17.72 19.54 -19.43
N GLY A 289 17.68 18.57 -20.34
CA GLY A 289 18.82 17.69 -20.64
C GLY A 289 20.08 18.46 -21.03
N TYR A 290 19.96 19.48 -21.90
CA TYR A 290 21.10 20.33 -22.25
C TYR A 290 21.62 21.15 -21.07
N TYR A 291 20.73 21.71 -20.25
CA TYR A 291 21.12 22.46 -19.05
C TYR A 291 21.88 21.58 -18.05
N LEU A 292 21.39 20.36 -17.80
CA LEU A 292 22.03 19.36 -16.93
C LEU A 292 23.39 18.91 -17.47
N LYS A 293 23.51 18.77 -18.80
CA LYS A 293 24.77 18.44 -19.46
C LYS A 293 25.81 19.52 -19.27
N GLU A 294 25.45 20.79 -19.44
CA GLU A 294 26.35 21.93 -19.21
C GLU A 294 26.85 21.97 -17.76
N LYS A 295 25.97 21.66 -16.80
CA LYS A 295 26.27 21.64 -15.37
C LYS A 295 26.95 20.36 -14.87
N LYS A 296 27.27 19.42 -15.77
CA LYS A 296 27.92 18.14 -15.45
C LYS A 296 27.14 17.32 -14.42
N CYS A 297 25.82 17.34 -14.49
CA CYS A 297 24.96 16.58 -13.57
C CYS A 297 24.85 15.09 -13.94
N PHE A 298 25.29 14.70 -15.13
CA PHE A 298 25.29 13.30 -15.57
C PHE A 298 26.60 12.58 -15.15
N PRO A 299 26.57 11.26 -14.96
CA PRO A 299 27.78 10.45 -14.77
C PRO A 299 28.82 10.67 -15.88
N GLU A 300 30.10 10.42 -15.56
CA GLU A 300 31.18 10.51 -16.55
C GLU A 300 30.89 9.55 -17.73
N ASN A 301 31.00 10.07 -18.96
CA ASN A 301 30.71 9.39 -20.23
C ASN A 301 29.24 9.11 -20.56
N ALA A 302 28.28 9.68 -19.81
CA ALA A 302 26.86 9.54 -20.14
C ALA A 302 26.47 10.25 -21.45
N ASP A 303 25.67 9.59 -22.28
CA ASP A 303 25.02 10.18 -23.44
C ASP A 303 23.64 10.73 -23.05
N MET A 304 23.54 12.05 -22.95
CA MET A 304 22.30 12.77 -22.63
C MET A 304 21.15 12.44 -23.58
N MET A 305 21.42 12.30 -24.89
CA MET A 305 20.34 12.03 -25.86
C MET A 305 19.79 10.61 -25.68
N ALA A 306 20.67 9.64 -25.41
CA ALA A 306 20.26 8.27 -25.10
C ALA A 306 19.47 8.21 -23.77
N ALA A 307 19.86 8.98 -22.76
CA ALA A 307 19.13 9.06 -21.49
C ALA A 307 17.73 9.65 -21.65
N LEU A 308 17.58 10.71 -22.48
CA LEU A 308 16.27 11.29 -22.79
C LEU A 308 15.38 10.32 -23.59
N ASP A 309 15.92 9.65 -24.60
CA ASP A 309 15.17 8.61 -25.33
C ASP A 309 14.65 7.54 -24.35
N PHE A 310 15.51 7.09 -23.44
CA PHE A 310 15.14 6.08 -22.45
C PHE A 310 14.07 6.58 -21.48
N TYR A 311 14.18 7.82 -21.01
CA TYR A 311 13.15 8.48 -20.19
C TYR A 311 11.78 8.48 -20.87
N PHE A 312 11.71 8.83 -22.15
CA PHE A 312 10.45 8.81 -22.90
C PHE A 312 9.89 7.39 -23.05
N GLN A 313 10.77 6.38 -23.19
CA GLN A 313 10.33 4.98 -23.21
C GLN A 313 9.69 4.57 -21.88
N LEU A 314 10.32 4.90 -20.76
CA LEU A 314 9.83 4.54 -19.42
C LEU A 314 8.49 5.22 -19.10
N CYS A 315 8.32 6.50 -19.46
CA CYS A 315 7.04 7.20 -19.30
C CYS A 315 5.90 6.59 -20.14
N SER A 316 6.25 5.88 -21.22
CA SER A 316 5.32 5.27 -22.16
C SER A 316 4.98 3.80 -21.84
N ILE A 317 5.46 3.28 -20.71
CA ILE A 317 5.08 1.95 -20.20
C ILE A 317 3.60 1.95 -19.83
N GLU A 318 2.88 0.91 -20.24
CA GLU A 318 1.45 0.77 -19.99
C GLU A 318 1.19 -0.18 -18.82
N VAL A 319 0.22 0.19 -17.98
CA VAL A 319 -0.28 -0.63 -16.87
C VAL A 319 -1.80 -0.57 -16.84
N THR A 320 -2.43 -1.46 -16.08
CA THR A 320 -3.83 -1.36 -15.69
C THR A 320 -3.93 -0.90 -14.24
N CYS A 321 -5.12 -0.55 -13.76
CA CYS A 321 -5.29 -0.30 -12.32
C CYS A 321 -4.92 -1.55 -11.51
N GLU A 322 -5.31 -2.73 -12.01
CA GLU A 322 -5.06 -4.00 -11.35
C GLU A 322 -3.56 -4.25 -11.18
N SER A 323 -2.75 -4.12 -12.25
CA SER A 323 -1.29 -4.32 -12.14
C SER A 323 -0.61 -3.22 -11.33
N GLY A 324 -1.01 -1.95 -11.52
CA GLY A 324 -0.50 -0.82 -10.74
C GLY A 324 -0.75 -0.96 -9.22
N SER A 325 -1.88 -1.56 -8.83
CA SER A 325 -2.18 -1.80 -7.41
C SER A 325 -1.25 -2.83 -6.76
N VAL A 326 -0.87 -3.88 -7.50
CA VAL A 326 0.10 -4.89 -7.02
C VAL A 326 1.49 -4.27 -6.91
N MET A 327 1.88 -3.43 -7.86
CA MET A 327 3.15 -2.68 -7.82
C MET A 327 3.24 -1.76 -6.59
N ALA A 328 2.16 -1.00 -6.31
CA ALA A 328 2.06 -0.21 -5.09
C ALA A 328 2.14 -1.07 -3.83
N ALA A 329 1.53 -2.26 -3.85
CA ALA A 329 1.52 -3.18 -2.71
C ALA A 329 2.89 -3.83 -2.48
N THR A 330 3.67 -4.04 -3.53
CA THR A 330 5.09 -4.44 -3.43
C THR A 330 5.91 -3.40 -2.67
N LEU A 331 5.66 -2.10 -2.90
CA LEU A 331 6.25 -1.02 -2.10
C LEU A 331 5.69 -1.01 -0.66
N ALA A 332 4.39 -1.23 -0.48
CA ALA A 332 3.78 -1.32 0.86
C ALA A 332 4.38 -2.46 1.70
N ASN A 333 4.81 -3.55 1.05
CA ASN A 333 5.32 -4.77 1.66
C ASN A 333 6.86 -4.82 1.72
N GLY A 334 7.52 -3.66 1.80
CA GLY A 334 8.98 -3.61 1.98
C GLY A 334 9.78 -4.19 0.81
N GLY A 335 9.21 -4.21 -0.40
CA GLY A 335 9.86 -4.69 -1.62
C GLY A 335 9.59 -6.15 -1.95
N ILE A 336 8.69 -6.81 -1.22
CA ILE A 336 8.27 -8.19 -1.48
C ILE A 336 6.94 -8.19 -2.23
N CYS A 337 6.87 -8.83 -3.39
CA CYS A 337 5.64 -8.91 -4.17
C CYS A 337 4.57 -9.70 -3.40
N PRO A 338 3.39 -9.12 -3.10
CA PRO A 338 2.43 -9.74 -2.19
C PRO A 338 1.78 -11.01 -2.76
N ILE A 339 1.73 -11.14 -4.08
CA ILE A 339 1.08 -12.27 -4.77
C ILE A 339 2.05 -13.36 -5.24
N THR A 340 3.37 -13.15 -5.14
CA THR A 340 4.36 -14.19 -5.44
C THR A 340 5.23 -14.54 -4.24
N GLY A 341 5.48 -13.59 -3.33
CA GLY A 341 6.39 -13.74 -2.20
C GLY A 341 7.86 -13.43 -2.55
N ASP A 342 8.14 -13.02 -3.79
CA ASP A 342 9.51 -12.73 -4.23
C ASP A 342 9.98 -11.38 -3.70
N ARG A 343 11.22 -11.31 -3.23
CA ARG A 343 11.88 -10.05 -2.90
C ARG A 343 12.35 -9.39 -4.19
N VAL A 344 11.68 -8.32 -4.60
CA VAL A 344 11.96 -7.57 -5.83
C VAL A 344 12.87 -6.37 -5.56
N LEU A 345 12.72 -5.71 -4.40
CA LEU A 345 13.48 -4.52 -4.04
C LEU A 345 14.10 -4.65 -2.64
N SER A 346 15.15 -3.89 -2.38
CA SER A 346 15.75 -3.77 -1.05
C SER A 346 14.86 -2.91 -0.16
N ALA A 347 14.83 -3.23 1.15
CA ALA A 347 14.05 -2.46 2.11
C ALA A 347 14.50 -0.99 2.18
N GLU A 348 15.79 -0.72 1.96
CA GLU A 348 16.34 0.63 1.86
C GLU A 348 15.73 1.41 0.69
N ALA A 349 15.74 0.82 -0.52
CA ALA A 349 15.19 1.45 -1.70
C ALA A 349 13.71 1.82 -1.50
N VAL A 350 12.94 0.89 -0.95
CA VAL A 350 11.51 1.10 -0.67
C VAL A 350 11.30 2.23 0.34
N ARG A 351 12.00 2.21 1.48
CA ARG A 351 11.89 3.27 2.50
C ARG A 351 12.17 4.65 1.91
N ASN A 352 13.26 4.78 1.14
CA ASN A 352 13.64 6.06 0.56
C ASN A 352 12.60 6.51 -0.48
N THR A 353 12.11 5.57 -1.31
CA THR A 353 11.08 5.84 -2.32
C THR A 353 9.80 6.36 -1.69
N LEU A 354 9.30 5.71 -0.64
CA LEU A 354 8.09 6.12 0.08
C LEU A 354 8.26 7.50 0.73
N SER A 355 9.46 7.80 1.24
CA SER A 355 9.77 9.10 1.83
C SER A 355 9.70 10.22 0.78
N LEU A 356 10.24 9.99 -0.42
CA LEU A 356 10.19 10.96 -1.53
C LEU A 356 8.79 11.07 -2.13
N MET A 357 8.05 9.97 -2.24
CA MET A 357 6.64 10.00 -2.67
C MET A 357 5.78 10.82 -1.72
N HIS A 358 6.05 10.75 -0.41
CA HIS A 358 5.33 11.53 0.58
C HIS A 358 5.54 13.04 0.41
N SER A 359 6.77 13.50 0.21
CA SER A 359 7.07 14.94 0.15
C SER A 359 6.98 15.55 -1.25
N CYS A 360 7.14 14.75 -2.32
CA CYS A 360 7.36 15.24 -3.69
C CYS A 360 6.49 14.57 -4.77
N GLY A 361 5.53 13.74 -4.37
CA GLY A 361 4.84 12.85 -5.28
C GLY A 361 3.71 13.45 -6.13
N MET A 362 3.11 14.55 -5.70
CA MET A 362 1.84 15.09 -6.24
C MET A 362 2.03 16.49 -6.85
N TYR A 363 3.15 16.73 -7.54
CA TYR A 363 3.51 18.03 -8.14
C TYR A 363 3.47 19.16 -7.09
N ASP A 364 2.99 20.36 -7.45
CA ASP A 364 2.83 21.49 -6.53
C ASP A 364 1.82 21.19 -5.39
N PHE A 365 0.99 20.14 -5.53
CA PHE A 365 0.06 19.68 -4.49
C PHE A 365 0.73 18.79 -3.43
N SER A 366 2.00 18.39 -3.59
CA SER A 366 2.67 17.44 -2.68
C SER A 366 2.63 17.86 -1.21
N GLY A 367 2.88 19.14 -0.91
CA GLY A 367 2.84 19.64 0.47
C GLY A 367 1.43 19.60 1.07
N GLN A 368 0.40 19.97 0.30
CA GLN A 368 -1.00 19.92 0.75
C GLN A 368 -1.50 18.48 0.87
N PHE A 369 -1.10 17.61 -0.05
CA PHE A 369 -1.43 16.18 -0.01
C PHE A 369 -0.79 15.50 1.20
N ALA A 370 0.49 15.75 1.47
CA ALA A 370 1.17 15.26 2.66
C ALA A 370 0.51 15.76 3.94
N PHE A 371 0.00 17.00 3.94
CA PHE A 371 -0.67 17.59 5.10
C PHE A 371 -2.09 17.03 5.33
N HIS A 372 -2.91 16.94 4.29
CA HIS A 372 -4.32 16.55 4.40
C HIS A 372 -4.56 15.04 4.30
N VAL A 373 -3.77 14.33 3.48
CA VAL A 373 -3.92 12.88 3.26
C VAL A 373 -2.85 12.10 4.02
N GLY A 374 -1.60 12.56 4.01
CA GLY A 374 -0.52 11.94 4.79
C GLY A 374 0.01 10.61 4.24
N LEU A 375 -0.38 10.21 3.03
CA LEU A 375 0.05 8.95 2.41
C LEU A 375 1.10 9.19 1.31
N PRO A 376 2.09 8.30 1.14
CA PRO A 376 2.95 8.31 -0.05
C PRO A 376 2.14 8.07 -1.32
N ALA A 377 2.22 9.00 -2.28
CA ALA A 377 1.53 8.88 -3.55
C ALA A 377 2.39 9.42 -4.71
N LYS A 378 2.05 9.06 -5.94
CA LYS A 378 2.61 9.68 -7.14
C LYS A 378 1.51 9.83 -8.19
N SER A 379 1.34 11.03 -8.73
CA SER A 379 0.43 11.26 -9.86
C SER A 379 1.16 11.27 -11.21
N GLY A 380 0.44 10.90 -12.27
CA GLY A 380 0.87 11.01 -13.66
C GLY A 380 -0.16 11.75 -14.50
N VAL A 381 0.32 12.47 -15.52
CA VAL A 381 -0.50 13.24 -16.47
C VAL A 381 -1.46 12.39 -17.30
N SER A 382 -1.35 11.07 -17.25
CA SER A 382 -2.36 10.14 -17.80
C SER A 382 -3.64 10.05 -16.95
N GLY A 383 -3.69 10.73 -15.80
CA GLY A 383 -4.78 10.62 -14.83
C GLY A 383 -4.55 9.52 -13.78
N ALA A 384 -3.36 8.93 -13.75
CA ALA A 384 -3.00 7.90 -12.79
C ALA A 384 -2.59 8.49 -11.43
N VAL A 385 -2.93 7.78 -10.36
CA VAL A 385 -2.46 8.05 -8.99
C VAL A 385 -2.07 6.72 -8.36
N LEU A 386 -0.76 6.50 -8.23
CA LEU A 386 -0.17 5.40 -7.48
C LEU A 386 -0.16 5.78 -5.99
N LEU A 387 -0.84 5.01 -5.14
CA LEU A 387 -0.99 5.31 -3.71
C LEU A 387 -0.50 4.12 -2.88
N VAL A 388 0.31 4.39 -1.86
CA VAL A 388 0.84 3.36 -0.97
C VAL A 388 0.38 3.63 0.46
N VAL A 389 -0.15 2.60 1.12
CA VAL A 389 -0.39 2.56 2.57
C VAL A 389 0.63 1.57 3.15
N PRO A 390 1.76 2.06 3.70
CA PRO A 390 2.84 1.20 4.17
C PRO A 390 2.34 0.13 5.14
N ASN A 391 2.82 -1.11 4.99
CA ASN A 391 2.44 -2.29 5.78
C ASN A 391 0.96 -2.71 5.70
N VAL A 392 0.16 -2.13 4.80
CA VAL A 392 -1.26 -2.48 4.66
C VAL A 392 -1.62 -2.85 3.22
N MET A 393 -1.51 -1.90 2.29
CA MET A 393 -1.95 -2.10 0.91
C MET A 393 -1.36 -1.08 -0.06
N GLY A 394 -1.36 -1.43 -1.35
CA GLY A 394 -1.18 -0.52 -2.46
C GLY A 394 -2.48 -0.30 -3.22
N MET A 395 -2.62 0.88 -3.83
CA MET A 395 -3.78 1.24 -4.64
C MET A 395 -3.33 1.95 -5.92
N MET A 396 -4.11 1.78 -6.98
CA MET A 396 -4.02 2.55 -8.21
C MET A 396 -5.39 3.12 -8.54
N CYS A 397 -5.45 4.44 -8.65
CA CYS A 397 -6.63 5.16 -9.13
C CYS A 397 -6.33 5.73 -10.51
N TRP A 398 -7.29 5.69 -11.43
CA TRP A 398 -7.10 6.22 -12.77
C TRP A 398 -8.36 6.92 -13.29
N SER A 399 -8.24 8.23 -13.49
CA SER A 399 -9.21 9.05 -14.23
C SER A 399 -8.47 10.10 -15.07
N PRO A 400 -8.60 10.08 -16.40
CA PRO A 400 -7.89 10.99 -17.30
C PRO A 400 -8.05 12.50 -17.01
N PRO A 401 -9.22 13.02 -16.57
CA PRO A 401 -9.36 14.44 -16.25
C PRO A 401 -8.46 14.91 -15.11
N LEU A 402 -7.62 15.88 -15.39
CA LEU A 402 -6.67 16.49 -14.46
C LEU A 402 -7.19 17.84 -13.93
N ASP A 403 -6.80 18.16 -12.71
CA ASP A 403 -6.93 19.49 -12.13
C ASP A 403 -5.89 20.47 -12.70
N ARG A 404 -5.91 21.72 -12.22
CA ARG A 404 -4.97 22.77 -12.66
C ARG A 404 -3.51 22.51 -12.23
N LEU A 405 -3.28 21.58 -11.30
CA LEU A 405 -1.97 21.21 -10.78
C LEU A 405 -1.42 19.94 -11.46
N GLY A 406 -2.19 19.32 -12.36
CA GLY A 406 -1.80 18.12 -13.11
C GLY A 406 -2.13 16.80 -12.41
N ASN A 407 -2.95 16.82 -11.35
CA ASN A 407 -3.37 15.60 -10.64
C ASN A 407 -4.79 15.17 -11.07
N SER A 408 -5.08 13.87 -11.04
CA SER A 408 -6.41 13.35 -11.36
C SER A 408 -7.49 13.88 -10.41
N VAL A 409 -8.56 14.49 -10.93
CA VAL A 409 -9.63 15.08 -10.10
C VAL A 409 -10.31 14.02 -9.24
N ARG A 410 -10.78 12.93 -9.86
CA ARG A 410 -11.44 11.82 -9.15
C ARG A 410 -10.45 11.08 -8.24
N GLY A 411 -9.20 10.91 -8.68
CA GLY A 411 -8.15 10.29 -7.88
C GLY A 411 -7.85 11.03 -6.58
N ILE A 412 -7.70 12.36 -6.66
CA ILE A 412 -7.49 13.20 -5.46
C ILE A 412 -8.73 13.19 -4.58
N HIS A 413 -9.94 13.32 -5.15
CA HIS A 413 -11.17 13.28 -4.36
C HIS A 413 -11.31 11.94 -3.61
N PHE A 414 -11.01 10.82 -4.27
CA PHE A 414 -10.99 9.50 -3.65
C PHE A 414 -9.99 9.40 -2.48
N CYS A 415 -8.83 10.05 -2.59
CA CYS A 415 -7.83 10.10 -1.52
C CYS A 415 -8.21 11.06 -0.38
N ASN A 416 -8.87 12.18 -0.69
CA ASN A 416 -9.26 13.22 0.27
C ASN A 416 -10.51 12.86 1.06
N ASN A 417 -11.44 12.07 0.50
CA ASN A 417 -12.68 11.65 1.18
C ASN A 417 -12.44 10.62 2.31
N LYS A 418 -11.20 10.55 2.80
CA LYS A 418 -10.69 9.62 3.82
C LYS A 418 -10.26 10.35 5.09
N SER A 419 -10.97 11.40 5.53
CA SER A 419 -10.76 11.94 6.87
C SER A 419 -10.87 10.85 7.94
N VAL A 420 -11.84 9.93 7.81
CA VAL A 420 -12.04 8.82 8.74
C VAL A 420 -10.86 7.83 8.70
N VAL A 421 -10.50 7.31 7.53
CA VAL A 421 -9.49 6.23 7.43
C VAL A 421 -8.10 6.76 7.80
N ASN A 422 -7.76 7.98 7.40
CA ASN A 422 -6.48 8.58 7.75
C ASN A 422 -6.43 8.96 9.24
N LEU A 423 -7.55 9.39 9.82
CA LEU A 423 -7.67 9.61 11.27
C LEU A 423 -7.45 8.30 12.05
N MET A 424 -8.09 7.21 11.63
CA MET A 424 -7.91 5.90 12.27
C MET A 424 -6.49 5.39 12.11
N PHE A 425 -5.86 5.61 10.95
CA PHE A 425 -4.49 5.21 10.72
C PHE A 425 -3.50 6.02 11.58
N ALA A 426 -3.74 7.33 11.76
CA ALA A 426 -2.96 8.15 12.67
C ALA A 426 -3.13 7.68 14.13
N ALA A 427 -4.33 7.27 14.53
CA ALA A 427 -4.58 6.66 15.83
C ALA A 427 -3.91 5.29 16.00
N TYR A 428 -3.91 4.47 14.94
CA TYR A 428 -3.27 3.15 14.91
C TYR A 428 -1.74 3.22 14.98
N SER A 429 -1.13 4.20 14.32
CA SER A 429 0.33 4.39 14.30
C SER A 429 0.85 5.22 15.48
N GLY A 430 -0.05 5.78 16.30
CA GLY A 430 0.30 6.71 17.37
C GLY A 430 0.87 8.05 16.88
N ASP A 431 0.64 8.44 15.61
CA ASP A 431 1.12 9.70 15.05
C ASP A 431 0.28 10.89 15.56
N ILE A 432 0.69 11.41 16.72
CA ILE A 432 0.07 12.58 17.36
C ILE A 432 0.17 13.82 16.49
N SER A 433 1.20 13.95 15.66
CA SER A 433 1.34 15.11 14.76
C SER A 433 0.25 15.07 13.69
N ALA A 434 -0.05 13.89 13.13
CA ALA A 434 -1.19 13.70 12.25
C ALA A 434 -2.54 13.95 12.97
N LEU A 435 -2.73 13.40 14.17
CA LEU A 435 -3.95 13.63 14.96
C LEU A 435 -4.19 15.12 15.28
N ARG A 436 -3.13 15.86 15.67
CA ARG A 436 -3.16 17.31 15.87
C ARG A 436 -3.54 18.06 14.60
N ARG A 437 -2.96 17.66 13.46
CA ARG A 437 -3.27 18.26 12.15
C ARG A 437 -4.72 18.02 11.73
N PHE A 438 -5.27 16.83 11.97
CA PHE A 438 -6.69 16.53 11.69
C PHE A 438 -7.63 17.37 12.55
N ALA A 439 -7.36 17.49 13.85
CA ALA A 439 -8.16 18.33 14.75
C ALA A 439 -8.12 19.82 14.34
N LEU A 440 -6.95 20.34 13.96
CA LEU A 440 -6.80 21.73 13.48
C LEU A 440 -7.50 21.98 12.14
N SER A 441 -7.67 20.93 11.32
CA SER A 441 -8.34 21.00 10.02
C SER A 441 -9.87 20.88 10.12
N ALA A 442 -10.42 20.96 11.35
CA ALA A 442 -11.85 20.79 11.63
C ALA A 442 -12.44 19.44 11.16
N VAL A 443 -11.61 18.39 11.12
CA VAL A 443 -12.10 17.03 10.93
C VAL A 443 -12.87 16.60 12.19
N ASP A 444 -14.06 16.03 12.00
CA ASP A 444 -14.82 15.46 13.11
C ASP A 444 -14.11 14.21 13.66
N MET A 445 -13.57 14.34 14.87
CA MET A 445 -12.79 13.30 15.56
C MET A 445 -13.68 12.20 16.15
N GLU A 446 -15.00 12.37 16.14
CA GLU A 446 -15.97 11.33 16.52
C GLU A 446 -16.41 10.47 15.32
N GLN A 447 -15.85 10.72 14.15
CA GLN A 447 -16.06 9.87 12.98
C GLN A 447 -15.70 8.41 13.31
N ARG A 448 -16.52 7.50 12.80
CA ARG A 448 -16.42 6.07 13.07
C ARG A 448 -15.97 5.32 11.83
N ASP A 449 -15.10 4.34 12.03
CA ASP A 449 -14.62 3.43 10.99
C ASP A 449 -15.67 2.37 10.64
N TYR A 450 -15.27 1.40 9.82
CA TYR A 450 -16.16 0.32 9.41
C TYR A 450 -16.64 -0.54 10.59
N ASP A 451 -15.88 -0.66 11.69
CA ASP A 451 -16.23 -1.40 12.91
C ASP A 451 -17.02 -0.56 13.93
N SER A 452 -17.54 0.60 13.51
CA SER A 452 -18.17 1.60 14.39
C SER A 452 -17.21 2.14 15.46
N ARG A 453 -15.90 1.93 15.30
CA ARG A 453 -14.85 2.38 16.21
C ARG A 453 -14.47 3.81 15.88
N THR A 454 -14.28 4.61 16.92
CA THR A 454 -13.67 5.95 16.80
C THR A 454 -12.14 5.85 16.86
N ALA A 455 -11.44 6.95 16.55
CA ALA A 455 -10.00 7.03 16.71
C ALA A 455 -9.54 6.65 18.12
N LEU A 456 -10.39 6.90 19.13
CA LEU A 456 -10.15 6.57 20.52
C LEU A 456 -10.13 5.06 20.77
N HIS A 457 -11.00 4.28 20.11
CA HIS A 457 -10.98 2.82 20.21
C HIS A 457 -9.68 2.26 19.64
N VAL A 458 -9.28 2.73 18.46
CA VAL A 458 -8.07 2.26 17.78
C VAL A 458 -6.81 2.61 18.58
N ALA A 459 -6.68 3.86 19.06
CA ALA A 459 -5.55 4.26 19.90
C ALA A 459 -5.52 3.50 21.25
N ALA A 460 -6.69 3.15 21.79
CA ALA A 460 -6.80 2.40 23.03
C ALA A 460 -6.42 0.92 22.88
N ALA A 461 -6.81 0.30 21.77
CA ALA A 461 -6.46 -1.07 21.44
C ALA A 461 -4.97 -1.28 21.18
N GLU A 462 -4.28 -0.28 20.59
CA GLU A 462 -2.82 -0.33 20.34
C GLU A 462 -1.97 0.16 21.52
N GLY A 463 -2.59 0.76 22.55
CA GLY A 463 -1.89 1.20 23.76
C GLY A 463 -1.15 2.54 23.63
N HIS A 464 -1.50 3.38 22.65
CA HIS A 464 -0.83 4.67 22.42
C HIS A 464 -1.30 5.76 23.40
N GLN A 465 -0.67 5.84 24.58
CA GLN A 465 -1.03 6.78 25.66
C GLN A 465 -1.17 8.24 25.21
N GLU A 466 -0.20 8.76 24.47
CA GLU A 466 -0.20 10.16 24.04
C GLU A 466 -1.32 10.48 23.03
N ALA A 467 -1.64 9.53 22.14
CA ALA A 467 -2.78 9.66 21.23
C ALA A 467 -4.11 9.62 22.00
N VAL A 468 -4.24 8.74 23.00
CA VAL A 468 -5.42 8.67 23.86
C VAL A 468 -5.60 9.97 24.65
N MET A 469 -4.55 10.49 25.29
CA MET A 469 -4.59 11.78 25.99
C MET A 469 -5.00 12.92 25.05
N PHE A 470 -4.45 12.96 23.84
CA PHE A 470 -4.83 13.98 22.86
C PHE A 470 -6.33 13.91 22.48
N LEU A 471 -6.85 12.70 22.25
CA LEU A 471 -8.24 12.48 21.86
C LEU A 471 -9.24 12.78 23.01
N THR A 472 -8.86 12.54 24.26
CA THR A 472 -9.72 12.76 25.44
C THR A 472 -9.58 14.18 26.01
N GLU A 473 -8.37 14.70 26.17
CA GLU A 473 -8.13 16.00 26.81
C GLU A 473 -8.41 17.16 25.87
N ILE A 474 -8.00 17.05 24.60
CA ILE A 474 -8.08 18.15 23.61
C ILE A 474 -9.32 17.98 22.72
N CYS A 475 -9.51 16.81 22.10
CA CYS A 475 -10.61 16.61 21.15
C CYS A 475 -11.96 16.31 21.80
N LYS A 476 -11.96 15.95 23.09
CA LYS A 476 -13.17 15.62 23.89
C LYS A 476 -14.07 14.54 23.25
N VAL A 477 -13.46 13.54 22.62
CA VAL A 477 -14.18 12.41 22.00
C VAL A 477 -14.95 11.64 23.08
N ASN A 478 -16.17 11.18 22.74
CA ASN A 478 -17.03 10.41 23.64
C ASN A 478 -16.40 9.07 24.05
N PRO A 479 -16.15 8.83 25.36
CA PRO A 479 -15.53 7.60 25.86
C PRO A 479 -16.53 6.45 26.11
N HIS A 480 -17.83 6.72 25.98
CA HIS A 480 -18.91 5.72 26.12
C HIS A 480 -19.45 5.24 24.77
N GLY A 481 -18.92 5.77 23.66
CA GLY A 481 -19.22 5.27 22.33
C GLY A 481 -18.87 3.79 22.27
N LYS A 482 -19.83 2.96 21.84
CA LYS A 482 -19.62 1.53 21.63
C LYS A 482 -19.29 1.24 20.18
N ASP A 483 -18.40 0.29 19.97
CA ASP A 483 -18.13 -0.31 18.67
C ASP A 483 -19.22 -1.33 18.27
N ARG A 484 -18.97 -2.06 17.18
CA ARG A 484 -19.87 -3.12 16.71
C ARG A 484 -20.03 -4.28 17.68
N TRP A 485 -19.00 -4.62 18.44
CA TRP A 485 -19.01 -5.74 19.39
C TRP A 485 -19.60 -5.34 20.76
N GLY A 486 -19.98 -4.07 20.91
CA GLY A 486 -20.53 -3.53 22.13
C GLY A 486 -19.46 -3.12 23.14
N ASN A 487 -18.18 -3.18 22.73
CA ASN A 487 -17.03 -2.76 23.53
C ASN A 487 -16.90 -1.24 23.48
N THR A 488 -16.46 -0.67 24.60
CA THR A 488 -16.00 0.71 24.70
C THR A 488 -14.48 0.77 24.50
N PRO A 489 -13.88 1.95 24.28
CA PRO A 489 -12.43 2.09 24.22
C PRO A 489 -11.72 1.57 25.49
N LEU A 490 -12.41 1.63 26.64
CA LEU A 490 -11.90 1.08 27.90
C LEU A 490 -11.86 -0.46 27.86
N ASP A 491 -12.90 -1.09 27.33
CA ASP A 491 -12.97 -2.55 27.19
C ASP A 491 -11.90 -3.05 26.23
N ASP A 492 -11.65 -2.33 25.14
CA ASP A 492 -10.56 -2.63 24.20
C ASP A 492 -9.19 -2.53 24.88
N ALA A 493 -8.91 -1.45 25.63
CA ALA A 493 -7.66 -1.31 26.37
C ALA A 493 -7.46 -2.41 27.42
N MET A 494 -8.53 -2.88 28.07
CA MET A 494 -8.50 -4.01 29.00
C MET A 494 -8.27 -5.34 28.28
N GLN A 495 -8.92 -5.55 27.13
CA GLN A 495 -8.80 -6.78 26.34
C GLN A 495 -7.36 -6.99 25.83
N PHE A 496 -6.68 -5.91 25.43
CA PHE A 496 -5.30 -5.96 24.95
C PHE A 496 -4.24 -5.76 26.05
N GLY A 497 -4.65 -5.50 27.30
CA GLY A 497 -3.76 -5.47 28.46
C GLY A 497 -2.94 -4.18 28.60
N HIS A 498 -3.50 -3.02 28.24
CA HIS A 498 -2.82 -1.73 28.29
C HIS A 498 -3.17 -0.92 29.55
N ASP A 499 -2.62 -1.31 30.71
CA ASP A 499 -2.94 -0.77 32.05
C ASP A 499 -2.84 0.77 32.17
N ALA A 500 -1.86 1.37 31.50
CA ALA A 500 -1.66 2.81 31.52
C ALA A 500 -2.77 3.56 30.76
N VAL A 501 -3.25 3.02 29.64
CA VAL A 501 -4.37 3.57 28.88
C VAL A 501 -5.68 3.36 29.63
N VAL A 502 -5.86 2.20 30.27
CA VAL A 502 -7.02 1.90 31.14
C VAL A 502 -7.17 2.94 32.24
N SER A 503 -6.07 3.32 32.89
CA SER A 503 -6.07 4.34 33.95
C SER A 503 -6.51 5.71 33.43
N ILE A 504 -6.04 6.12 32.24
CA ILE A 504 -6.40 7.39 31.59
C ILE A 504 -7.89 7.39 31.22
N LEU A 505 -8.37 6.31 30.60
CA LEU A 505 -9.75 6.19 30.14
C LEU A 505 -10.76 6.09 31.29
N GLN A 506 -10.45 5.37 32.38
CA GLN A 506 -11.29 5.31 33.58
C GLN A 506 -11.44 6.69 34.22
N LYS A 507 -10.34 7.44 34.34
CA LYS A 507 -10.38 8.81 34.86
C LYS A 507 -11.27 9.68 33.98
N TYR A 508 -11.08 9.62 32.67
CA TYR A 508 -11.84 10.44 31.73
C TYR A 508 -13.34 10.06 31.66
N GLN A 509 -13.69 8.77 31.75
CA GLN A 509 -15.11 8.34 31.82
C GLN A 509 -15.83 8.90 33.06
N ASN A 510 -15.14 9.02 34.19
CA ASN A 510 -15.72 9.60 35.41
C ASN A 510 -15.89 11.13 35.32
N GLU A 511 -15.08 11.79 34.50
CA GLU A 511 -15.07 13.25 34.32
C GLU A 511 -15.90 13.72 33.11
N TYR A 512 -16.31 12.80 32.22
CA TYR A 512 -17.01 13.13 30.97
C TYR A 512 -18.46 13.59 31.23
N VAL A 513 -18.80 14.76 30.69
CA VAL A 513 -20.16 15.32 30.72
C VAL A 513 -20.70 15.40 29.29
N GLU A 514 -21.81 14.70 29.05
CA GLU A 514 -22.46 14.65 27.75
C GLU A 514 -22.96 16.05 27.33
N LYS A 515 -22.47 16.58 26.20
CA LYS A 515 -22.97 17.87 25.67
C LYS A 515 -24.38 17.67 25.12
N ARG A 516 -25.38 18.30 25.74
CA ARG A 516 -26.73 18.45 25.15
C ARG A 516 -26.61 19.19 23.81
N SER A 517 -27.23 18.65 22.77
CA SER A 517 -27.30 19.26 21.45
C SER A 517 -27.88 20.67 21.53
N SER A 518 -27.01 21.68 21.39
CA SER A 518 -27.41 23.02 20.98
C SER A 518 -26.32 23.54 20.04
N THR A 519 -26.69 23.63 18.78
CA THR A 519 -25.94 24.32 17.72
C THR A 519 -25.70 25.77 18.15
N SER A 520 -24.44 26.15 18.39
CA SER A 520 -24.00 27.53 18.18
C SER A 520 -22.50 27.58 17.80
N PRO A 521 -22.08 28.40 16.81
CA PRO A 521 -20.70 28.43 16.30
C PRO A 521 -19.68 29.09 17.25
N GLU A 522 -20.14 29.71 18.34
CA GLU A 522 -19.32 30.60 19.17
C GLU A 522 -18.38 29.84 20.14
N ALA A 523 -18.71 28.59 20.49
CA ALA A 523 -17.87 27.78 21.38
C ALA A 523 -16.56 27.28 20.73
N HIS A 524 -16.49 27.24 19.39
CA HIS A 524 -15.29 26.79 18.66
C HIS A 524 -14.20 27.88 18.61
N SER A 525 -14.57 29.17 18.61
CA SER A 525 -13.60 30.27 18.54
C SER A 525 -12.80 30.43 19.85
N ALA A 526 -13.44 30.21 21.00
CA ALA A 526 -12.78 30.36 22.31
C ALA A 526 -11.70 29.28 22.58
N ALA A 527 -11.86 28.07 22.04
CA ALA A 527 -10.87 27.00 22.16
C ALA A 527 -9.64 27.23 21.26
N LEU A 528 -9.82 27.88 20.11
CA LEU A 528 -8.75 28.23 19.17
C LEU A 528 -7.81 29.32 19.70
N ASP A 529 -8.32 30.27 20.48
CA ASP A 529 -7.48 31.34 21.04
C ASP A 529 -6.62 30.87 22.23
N SER A 530 -7.08 29.87 22.99
CA SER A 530 -6.26 29.23 24.04
C SER A 530 -5.11 28.37 23.47
N MET A 531 -5.20 27.92 22.21
CA MET A 531 -4.13 27.14 21.56
C MET A 531 -3.02 28.01 20.97
N LYS A 532 -3.28 29.28 20.68
CA LYS A 532 -2.25 30.23 20.21
C LYS A 532 -1.32 30.72 21.32
N SER A 533 -1.75 30.70 22.58
CA SER A 533 -0.97 31.21 23.72
C SER A 533 0.01 30.21 24.33
N SER A 534 0.03 28.96 23.87
CA SER A 534 0.89 27.89 24.38
C SER A 534 1.93 27.41 23.35
N LEU A 535 2.11 28.16 22.26
CA LEU A 535 3.31 28.19 21.42
C LEU A 535 4.27 29.23 22.01
#